data_AF-A0ABC8TJN7-F1
#
_entry.id   AF-A0ABC8TJN7-F1
#
_cell.length_a   1.000
_cell.length_b   1.000
_cell.length_c   1.000
_cell.angle_alpha   90.00
_cell.angle_beta   90.00
_cell.angle_gamma   90.00
#
_symmetry.space_group_name_H-M   'P 1'
#
loop_
_entity.id
_entity.type
_entity.pdbx_description
1 polymer ?
#
loop_
_entity_poly.entity_id
_entity_poly.type
_entity_poly.pdbx_seq_one_letter_code
_entity_poly.pdbx_strand_id
1 'polypeptide(L)'
;MELLEDAQWNKRILSMGCERIDMFLQGGLHEGHLTELVGPSSSGKTQVCLRAASSVAKNYLDSVLFLDTCNSFSPKRIAQIVGQISDSDNKEVNKVIQRVMNSIVYHAVFDIYTLLNVLHRLEFNLRSQKGSQVRLLIVDSISSLISPILGGNGTNGASTCVHITAI
;
A
#
# COMPACT_ATOMS: atom_id res chain seq x y z
N MET A 1 18.28 26.23 2.00
CA MET A 1 16.84 25.97 1.85
C MET A 1 16.52 25.46 0.45
N GLU A 2 17.09 26.07 -0.59
CA GLU A 2 16.98 25.62 -2.00
C GLU A 2 17.25 24.12 -2.22
N LEU A 3 18.37 23.56 -1.73
CA LEU A 3 18.66 22.11 -1.82
C LEU A 3 17.64 21.18 -1.11
N LEU A 4 16.99 21.68 -0.06
CA LEU A 4 15.98 20.95 0.70
C LEU A 4 14.62 21.00 -0.02
N GLU A 5 14.31 22.14 -0.64
CA GLU A 5 13.16 22.34 -1.51
C GLU A 5 13.31 21.55 -2.82
N ASP A 6 14.50 21.51 -3.43
CA ASP A 6 14.81 20.74 -4.64
C ASP A 6 14.70 19.21 -4.43
N ALA A 7 15.09 18.73 -3.24
CA ALA A 7 14.91 17.33 -2.84
C ALA A 7 13.44 16.96 -2.57
N GLN A 8 12.60 17.95 -2.26
CA GLN A 8 11.16 17.81 -2.09
C GLN A 8 10.40 17.94 -3.43
N TRP A 9 10.91 18.75 -4.38
CA TRP A 9 10.21 19.13 -5.61
C TRP A 9 10.21 18.06 -6.71
N ASN A 10 11.11 17.07 -6.64
CA ASN A 10 11.20 15.98 -7.62
C ASN A 10 10.53 14.67 -7.18
N LYS A 11 9.81 14.66 -6.05
CA LYS A 11 9.12 13.45 -5.57
C LYS A 11 7.76 13.32 -6.24
N ARG A 12 7.47 12.15 -6.83
CA ARG A 12 6.15 11.92 -7.41
C ARG A 12 5.12 11.73 -6.30
N ILE A 13 3.91 12.20 -6.57
CA ILE A 13 2.77 12.03 -5.68
C ILE A 13 1.86 10.96 -6.29
N LEU A 14 1.55 9.93 -5.50
CA LEU A 14 0.66 8.85 -5.86
C LEU A 14 -0.74 9.12 -5.30
N SER A 15 -1.69 9.45 -6.17
CA SER A 15 -3.11 9.57 -5.78
C SER A 15 -3.65 8.25 -5.25
N MET A 16 -4.47 8.31 -4.20
CA MET A 16 -5.22 7.19 -3.63
C MET A 16 -6.60 7.01 -4.29
N GLY A 17 -6.93 7.81 -5.32
CA GLY A 17 -8.21 7.74 -6.02
C GLY A 17 -9.39 8.16 -5.15
N CYS A 18 -9.14 9.06 -4.19
CA CYS A 18 -10.16 9.70 -3.37
C CYS A 18 -9.75 11.15 -3.10
N GLU A 19 -10.41 12.08 -3.78
CA GLU A 19 -10.07 13.52 -3.73
C GLU A 19 -9.94 14.06 -2.30
N ARG A 20 -10.85 13.68 -1.40
CA ARG A 20 -10.80 14.13 0.00
C ARG A 20 -9.58 13.62 0.76
N ILE A 21 -9.19 12.36 0.53
CA ILE A 21 -8.01 11.76 1.17
C ILE A 21 -6.74 12.34 0.55
N ASP A 22 -6.70 12.47 -0.78
CA ASP A 22 -5.57 13.06 -1.49
C ASP A 22 -5.36 14.51 -1.04
N MET A 23 -6.42 15.31 -0.92
CA MET A 23 -6.35 16.67 -0.39
C MET A 23 -5.82 16.70 1.06
N PHE A 24 -6.29 15.78 1.91
CA PHE A 24 -5.79 15.66 3.29
C PHE A 24 -4.28 15.31 3.34
N LEU A 25 -3.80 14.54 2.36
CA LEU A 25 -2.39 14.17 2.18
C LEU A 25 -1.62 15.14 1.25
N GLN A 26 -2.15 16.35 1.02
CA GLN A 26 -1.51 17.37 0.17
C GLN A 26 -1.22 16.88 -1.26
N GLY A 27 -2.17 16.17 -1.86
CA GLY A 27 -2.14 15.66 -3.23
C GLY A 27 -2.08 14.13 -3.33
N GLY A 28 -1.74 13.41 -2.26
CA GLY A 28 -1.63 11.94 -2.24
C GLY A 28 -0.42 11.45 -1.45
N LEU A 29 0.03 10.22 -1.70
CA LEU A 29 1.21 9.65 -1.05
C LEU A 29 2.48 10.12 -1.75
N HIS A 30 3.42 10.69 -1.00
CA HIS A 30 4.66 11.25 -1.55
C HIS A 30 5.75 10.17 -1.61
N GLU A 31 6.34 9.94 -2.79
CA GLU A 31 7.49 9.01 -2.94
C GLU A 31 8.62 9.36 -1.95
N GLY A 32 9.27 8.33 -1.41
CA GLY A 32 10.29 8.46 -0.38
C GLY A 32 9.77 8.89 1.00
N HIS A 33 8.46 8.78 1.26
CA HIS A 33 7.87 8.98 2.59
C HIS A 33 7.23 7.69 3.12
N LEU A 34 7.39 7.49 4.42
CA LEU A 34 6.65 6.52 5.20
C LEU A 34 5.40 7.18 5.77
N THR A 35 4.22 6.72 5.38
CA THR A 35 2.93 7.17 5.87
C THR A 35 2.31 6.10 6.76
N GLU A 36 2.03 6.44 8.01
CA GLU A 36 1.40 5.53 8.96
C GLU A 36 -0.08 5.89 9.16
N LEU A 37 -0.97 4.90 9.02
CA LEU A 37 -2.39 5.02 9.34
C LEU A 37 -2.67 4.33 10.66
N VAL A 38 -3.08 5.11 11.66
CA VAL A 38 -3.33 4.64 13.03
C VAL A 38 -4.81 4.76 13.37
N GLY A 39 -5.34 3.75 14.06
CA GLY A 39 -6.72 3.80 14.57
C GLY A 39 -7.23 2.47 15.09
N PRO A 40 -8.39 2.45 15.77
CA PRO A 40 -8.98 1.24 16.32
C PRO A 40 -9.33 0.22 15.23
N SER A 41 -9.46 -1.04 15.60
CA SER A 41 -9.96 -2.08 14.69
C SER A 41 -11.25 -1.64 14.00
N SER A 42 -11.41 -2.02 12.74
CA SER A 42 -12.57 -1.65 11.92
C SER A 42 -12.74 -0.15 11.61
N SER A 43 -11.75 0.71 11.90
CA SER A 43 -11.77 2.13 11.51
C SER A 43 -11.57 2.41 10.02
N GLY A 44 -11.40 1.38 9.18
CA GLY A 44 -11.26 1.52 7.73
C GLY A 44 -9.82 1.59 7.19
N LYS A 45 -8.79 1.33 8.00
CA LYS A 45 -7.38 1.40 7.55
C LYS A 45 -7.05 0.45 6.39
N THR A 46 -7.43 -0.82 6.50
CA THR A 46 -7.31 -1.80 5.40
C THR A 46 -8.05 -1.31 4.16
N GLN A 47 -9.22 -0.66 4.33
CA GLN A 47 -9.97 -0.12 3.20
C GLN A 47 -9.23 1.01 2.49
N VAL A 48 -8.53 1.88 3.22
CA VAL A 48 -7.66 2.91 2.65
C VAL A 48 -6.50 2.26 1.88
N CYS A 49 -5.91 1.20 2.41
CA CYS A 49 -4.80 0.48 1.77
C CYS A 49 -5.20 -0.21 0.48
N LEU A 50 -6.33 -0.93 0.48
CA LEU A 50 -6.88 -1.55 -0.73
C LEU A 50 -7.21 -0.50 -1.79
N ARG A 51 -7.66 0.69 -1.37
CA ARG A 51 -7.95 1.80 -2.30
C ARG A 51 -6.67 2.40 -2.89
N ALA A 52 -5.66 2.63 -2.07
CA ALA A 52 -4.33 3.06 -2.53
C ALA A 52 -3.74 2.07 -3.53
N ALA A 53 -3.74 0.77 -3.17
CA ALA A 53 -3.28 -0.31 -4.04
C ALA A 53 -4.03 -0.30 -5.38
N SER A 54 -5.36 -0.22 -5.35
CA SER A 54 -6.19 -0.19 -6.57
C SER A 54 -5.90 1.02 -7.45
N SER A 55 -5.77 2.21 -6.84
CA SER A 55 -5.55 3.46 -7.58
C SER A 55 -4.15 3.51 -8.21
N VAL A 56 -3.12 3.16 -7.43
CA VAL A 56 -1.74 3.13 -7.92
C VAL A 56 -1.56 2.06 -8.99
N ALA A 57 -2.06 0.85 -8.79
CA ALA A 57 -2.00 -0.22 -9.79
C ALA A 57 -2.80 0.10 -11.07
N LYS A 58 -3.86 0.90 -10.97
CA LYS A 58 -4.61 1.37 -12.16
C LYS A 58 -3.79 2.36 -12.98
N ASN A 59 -3.11 3.29 -12.31
CA ASN A 59 -2.38 4.38 -12.96
C ASN A 59 -0.95 4.01 -13.36
N TYR A 60 -0.33 3.05 -12.68
CA TYR A 60 1.06 2.63 -12.86
C TYR A 60 1.16 1.10 -12.91
N LEU A 61 1.73 0.57 -13.99
CA LEU A 61 1.94 -0.88 -14.15
C LEU A 61 3.00 -1.42 -13.17
N ASP A 62 2.82 -2.66 -12.71
CA ASP A 62 3.76 -3.44 -11.88
C ASP A 62 4.32 -2.69 -10.67
N SER A 63 3.44 -1.94 -10.00
CA SER A 63 3.85 -0.85 -9.11
C SER A 63 3.52 -1.07 -7.64
N VAL A 64 2.78 -2.12 -7.26
CA VAL A 64 2.30 -2.31 -5.89
C VAL A 64 2.77 -3.62 -5.29
N LEU A 65 3.39 -3.56 -4.12
CA LEU A 65 3.72 -4.68 -3.25
C LEU A 65 2.86 -4.60 -1.99
N PHE A 66 1.99 -5.58 -1.78
CA PHE A 66 1.10 -5.67 -0.63
C PHE A 66 1.54 -6.83 0.29
N LEU A 67 2.03 -6.50 1.47
CA LEU A 67 2.40 -7.46 2.52
C LEU A 67 1.25 -7.53 3.53
N ASP A 68 0.54 -8.65 3.53
CA ASP A 68 -0.61 -8.89 4.38
C ASP A 68 -0.24 -9.79 5.55
N THR A 69 -0.35 -9.25 6.75
CA THR A 69 0.00 -9.93 8.00
C THR A 69 -1.21 -10.44 8.77
N CYS A 70 -2.41 -9.97 8.41
CA CYS A 70 -3.66 -10.27 9.11
C CYS A 70 -4.65 -11.04 8.22
N ASN A 71 -4.24 -11.41 7.00
CA ASN A 71 -5.09 -12.02 5.98
C ASN A 71 -6.34 -11.15 5.67
N SER A 72 -6.13 -9.83 5.62
CA SER A 72 -7.16 -8.81 5.42
C SER A 72 -7.36 -8.43 3.94
N PHE A 73 -6.43 -8.84 3.06
CA PHE A 73 -6.49 -8.55 1.63
C PHE A 73 -7.65 -9.28 0.96
N SER A 74 -8.36 -8.58 0.08
CA SER A 74 -9.52 -9.14 -0.63
C SER A 74 -9.51 -8.75 -2.11
N PRO A 75 -9.21 -9.70 -3.02
CA PRO A 75 -9.30 -9.47 -4.45
C PRO A 75 -10.71 -9.01 -4.86
N LYS A 76 -11.76 -9.60 -4.27
CA LYS A 76 -13.15 -9.18 -4.53
C LYS A 76 -13.33 -7.69 -4.20
N ARG A 77 -12.73 -7.22 -3.11
CA ARG A 77 -12.81 -5.81 -2.72
C ARG A 77 -12.03 -4.90 -3.67
N ILE A 78 -10.84 -5.32 -4.14
CA ILE A 78 -10.09 -4.61 -5.18
C ILE A 78 -10.95 -4.45 -6.44
N ALA A 79 -11.59 -5.52 -6.93
CA ALA A 79 -12.45 -5.46 -8.11
C ALA A 79 -13.61 -4.46 -7.96
N GLN A 80 -14.25 -4.44 -6.78
CA GLN A 80 -15.29 -3.46 -6.46
C GLN A 80 -14.76 -2.02 -6.46
N ILE A 81 -13.59 -1.79 -5.86
CA ILE A 81 -12.97 -0.46 -5.81
C ILE A 81 -12.62 0.02 -7.23
N VAL A 82 -11.99 -0.85 -8.03
CA VAL A 82 -11.62 -0.51 -9.42
C VAL A 82 -12.86 -0.20 -10.26
N GLY A 83 -13.94 -0.94 -10.08
CA GLY A 83 -15.23 -0.66 -10.72
C GLY A 83 -15.80 0.70 -10.32
N GLN A 84 -15.62 1.13 -9.07
CA GLN A 84 -16.05 2.46 -8.60
C GLN A 84 -15.16 3.60 -9.11
N ILE A 85 -13.88 3.35 -9.38
CA ILE A 85 -12.93 4.35 -9.89
C ILE A 85 -13.00 4.46 -11.43
N SER A 86 -13.72 3.57 -12.11
CA SER A 86 -13.72 3.49 -13.58
C SER A 86 -15.08 3.88 -14.14
N ASP A 87 -15.15 5.01 -14.84
CA ASP A 87 -16.37 5.52 -15.48
C ASP A 87 -16.68 4.86 -16.83
N SER A 88 -16.31 3.58 -17.01
CA SER A 88 -16.32 2.88 -18.31
C SER A 88 -17.38 1.78 -18.40
N ASP A 89 -17.71 1.36 -19.63
CA ASP A 89 -18.60 0.23 -19.89
C ASP A 89 -18.12 -1.07 -19.24
N ASN A 90 -19.06 -1.94 -18.86
CA ASN A 90 -18.80 -3.19 -18.12
C ASN A 90 -17.70 -4.10 -18.72
N LYS A 91 -17.58 -4.16 -20.06
CA LYS A 91 -16.54 -4.98 -20.73
C LYS A 91 -15.14 -4.38 -20.57
N GLU A 92 -15.01 -3.05 -20.61
CA GLU A 92 -13.73 -2.37 -20.43
C GLU A 92 -13.31 -2.39 -18.95
N VAL A 93 -14.27 -2.26 -18.02
CA VAL A 93 -14.01 -2.35 -16.58
C VAL A 93 -13.39 -3.70 -16.20
N ASN A 94 -13.88 -4.81 -16.77
CA ASN A 94 -13.31 -6.13 -16.50
C ASN A 94 -11.85 -6.26 -16.95
N LYS A 95 -11.47 -5.67 -18.09
CA LYS A 95 -10.07 -5.63 -18.53
C LYS A 95 -9.20 -4.80 -17.59
N VAL A 96 -9.71 -3.66 -17.11
CA VAL A 96 -9.02 -2.81 -16.13
C VAL A 96 -8.82 -3.56 -14.81
N ILE A 97 -9.85 -4.27 -14.31
CA ILE A 97 -9.73 -5.09 -13.09
C ILE A 97 -8.63 -6.13 -13.25
N GLN A 98 -8.61 -6.89 -14.35
CA GLN A 98 -7.57 -7.91 -14.59
C GLN A 98 -6.17 -7.29 -14.62
N ARG A 99 -6.01 -6.15 -15.29
CA ARG A 99 -4.73 -5.42 -15.31
C ARG A 99 -4.31 -4.96 -13.91
N VAL A 100 -5.23 -4.41 -13.13
CA VAL A 100 -4.97 -3.95 -11.75
C VAL A 100 -4.55 -5.13 -10.87
N MET A 101 -5.26 -6.25 -10.93
CA MET A 101 -4.92 -7.45 -10.15
C MET A 101 -3.52 -7.95 -10.47
N ASN A 102 -3.16 -8.00 -11.75
CA ASN A 102 -1.84 -8.44 -12.18
C ASN A 102 -0.71 -7.48 -11.75
N SER A 103 -1.03 -6.20 -11.53
CA SER A 103 -0.07 -5.17 -11.13
C SER A 103 0.15 -5.10 -9.61
N ILE A 104 -0.59 -5.89 -8.82
CA ILE A 104 -0.46 -5.98 -7.36
C ILE A 104 0.23 -7.30 -7.01
N VAL A 105 1.47 -7.21 -6.53
CA VAL A 105 2.20 -8.35 -5.96
C VAL A 105 1.77 -8.52 -4.51
N TYR A 106 1.12 -9.63 -4.20
CA TYR A 106 0.64 -9.96 -2.86
C TYR A 106 1.51 -11.01 -2.17
N HIS A 107 1.86 -10.77 -0.91
CA HIS A 107 2.49 -11.75 -0.04
C HIS A 107 1.79 -11.80 1.32
N ALA A 108 1.42 -13.01 1.75
CA ALA A 108 1.02 -13.27 3.12
C ALA A 108 2.27 -13.42 4.00
N VAL A 109 2.35 -12.65 5.10
CA VAL A 109 3.52 -12.51 5.95
C VAL A 109 3.11 -12.59 7.42
N PHE A 110 3.25 -13.75 8.05
CA PHE A 110 2.72 -14.00 9.40
C PHE A 110 3.79 -14.00 10.50
N ASP A 111 5.04 -13.71 10.16
CA ASP A 111 6.13 -13.62 11.11
C ASP A 111 7.12 -12.51 10.70
N ILE A 112 7.84 -11.98 11.70
CA ILE A 112 8.77 -10.88 11.52
C ILE A 112 9.95 -11.25 10.62
N TYR A 113 10.40 -12.50 10.62
CA TYR A 113 11.54 -12.93 9.82
C TYR A 113 11.19 -12.96 8.33
N THR A 114 10.00 -13.43 7.99
CA THR A 114 9.46 -13.39 6.63
C THR A 114 9.32 -11.94 6.16
N LEU A 115 8.82 -11.03 7.00
CA LEU A 115 8.75 -9.61 6.66
C LEU A 115 10.14 -9.04 6.34
N LEU A 116 11.10 -9.24 7.25
CA LEU A 116 12.47 -8.76 7.07
C LEU A 116 13.13 -9.34 5.82
N ASN A 117 12.90 -10.62 5.51
CA ASN A 117 13.42 -11.25 4.30
C ASN A 117 12.82 -10.63 3.02
N VAL A 118 11.51 -10.38 2.98
CA VAL A 118 10.87 -9.74 1.83
C VAL A 118 11.39 -8.30 1.65
N LEU A 119 11.52 -7.53 2.74
CA LEU A 119 12.06 -6.18 2.70
C LEU A 119 13.52 -6.14 2.25
N HIS A 120 14.36 -7.05 2.75
CA HIS A 120 15.76 -7.15 2.34
C HIS A 120 15.89 -7.50 0.84
N ARG A 121 15.05 -8.41 0.33
CA ARG A 121 15.01 -8.73 -1.11
C ARG A 121 14.53 -7.54 -1.94
N LEU A 122 13.53 -6.81 -1.47
CA LEU A 122 13.05 -5.59 -2.13
C LEU A 122 14.17 -4.55 -2.22
N GLU A 123 14.86 -4.28 -1.10
CA GLU A 123 15.99 -3.35 -1.06
C GLU A 123 17.08 -3.75 -2.05
N PHE A 124 17.46 -5.04 -2.07
CA PHE A 124 18.46 -5.55 -2.99
C PHE A 124 18.08 -5.34 -4.46
N ASN A 125 16.80 -5.59 -4.81
CA ASN A 125 16.30 -5.41 -6.18
C ASN A 125 16.29 -3.93 -6.59
N LEU A 126 15.86 -3.04 -5.69
CA LEU A 126 15.87 -1.59 -5.92
C LEU A 126 17.28 -1.06 -6.16
N ARG A 127 18.26 -1.49 -5.35
CA ARG A 127 19.68 -1.11 -5.51
C ARG A 127 20.29 -1.63 -6.80
N SER A 128 19.92 -2.85 -7.18
CA SER A 128 20.49 -3.53 -8.36
C SER A 128 19.87 -3.06 -9.69
N GLN A 129 18.86 -2.18 -9.66
CA GLN A 129 18.04 -1.80 -10.82
C GLN A 129 17.53 -3.00 -11.64
N LYS A 130 17.34 -4.14 -10.97
CA LYS A 130 16.89 -5.40 -11.58
C LYS A 130 15.44 -5.64 -11.17
N GLY A 131 14.52 -5.55 -12.13
CA GLY A 131 13.12 -5.93 -11.95
C GLY A 131 12.12 -4.79 -12.16
N SER A 132 10.86 -5.10 -11.85
CA SER A 132 9.72 -4.17 -11.91
C SER A 132 9.86 -3.04 -10.88
N GLN A 133 9.45 -1.84 -11.28
CA GLN A 133 9.54 -0.64 -10.45
C GLN A 133 8.37 -0.60 -9.46
N VAL A 134 8.54 -1.24 -8.30
CA VAL A 134 7.62 -1.08 -7.17
C VAL A 134 7.61 0.40 -6.78
N ARG A 135 6.43 1.01 -6.79
CA ARG A 135 6.17 2.41 -6.39
C ARG A 135 5.46 2.53 -5.05
N LEU A 136 4.76 1.48 -4.64
CA LEU A 136 3.97 1.46 -3.43
C LEU A 136 4.19 0.14 -2.69
N LEU A 137 4.71 0.23 -1.48
CA LEU A 137 4.77 -0.86 -0.50
C LEU A 137 3.71 -0.62 0.57
N ILE A 138 2.83 -1.59 0.76
CA ILE A 138 1.85 -1.60 1.84
C ILE A 138 2.18 -2.75 2.79
N VAL A 139 2.18 -2.48 4.09
CA VAL A 139 2.28 -3.49 5.15
C VAL A 139 1.09 -3.35 6.08
N ASP A 140 0.08 -4.20 5.88
CA ASP A 140 -1.15 -4.25 6.70
C ASP A 140 -1.13 -5.49 7.61
N SER A 141 -0.88 -5.39 8.91
CA SER A 141 -0.42 -4.25 9.72
C SER A 141 0.83 -4.70 10.49
N ILE A 142 1.83 -3.83 10.65
CA ILE A 142 3.07 -4.19 11.38
C ILE A 142 2.78 -4.60 12.84
N SER A 143 1.73 -4.04 13.44
CA SER A 143 1.34 -4.30 14.83
C SER A 143 1.13 -5.78 15.14
N SER A 144 0.58 -6.57 14.20
CA SER A 144 0.30 -8.00 14.40
C SER A 144 1.57 -8.84 14.58
N LEU A 145 2.68 -8.43 13.95
CA LEU A 145 3.95 -9.13 13.98
C LEU A 145 4.79 -8.78 15.20
N ILE A 146 4.62 -7.55 15.72
CA ILE A 146 5.43 -7.04 16.83
C ILE A 146 4.75 -7.27 18.19
N SER A 147 3.41 -7.30 18.26
CA SER A 147 2.71 -7.46 19.53
C SER A 147 3.10 -8.71 20.34
N PRO A 148 3.35 -9.89 19.73
CA PRO A 148 3.80 -11.07 20.49
C PRO A 148 5.20 -10.91 21.08
N ILE A 149 6.07 -10.12 20.43
CA ILE A 149 7.46 -9.88 20.84
C ILE A 149 7.51 -8.91 22.03
N LEU A 150 6.60 -7.94 22.06
CA LEU A 150 6.52 -6.92 23.12
C LEU A 150 5.75 -7.40 24.37
N GLY A 151 5.38 -8.68 24.46
CA GLY A 151 4.69 -9.24 25.62
C GLY A 151 3.22 -8.80 25.75
N GLY A 152 2.60 -8.35 24.66
CA GLY A 152 1.19 -7.97 24.63
C GLY A 152 0.27 -9.20 24.59
N ASN A 153 -0.50 -9.43 25.65
CA ASN A 153 -1.53 -10.47 25.71
C ASN A 153 -2.77 -10.08 24.88
N GLY A 154 -2.70 -10.29 23.56
CA GLY A 154 -3.83 -10.13 22.64
C GLY A 154 -4.08 -8.70 22.17
N THR A 155 -4.54 -8.56 20.93
CA THR A 155 -4.81 -7.30 20.21
C THR A 155 -6.10 -6.61 20.66
N ASN A 156 -6.53 -6.80 21.91
CA ASN A 156 -7.78 -6.24 22.41
C ASN A 156 -7.58 -4.76 22.77
N GLY A 157 -7.64 -3.90 21.75
CA GLY A 157 -7.77 -2.45 21.91
C GLY A 157 -6.54 -1.61 21.57
N ALA A 158 -5.42 -2.22 21.17
CA ALA A 158 -4.26 -1.47 20.70
C ALA A 158 -4.47 -1.02 19.25
N SER A 159 -4.27 0.27 19.00
CA SER A 159 -4.30 0.90 17.68
C SER A 159 -3.52 0.07 16.65
N THR A 160 -4.24 -0.59 15.74
CA THR A 160 -3.61 -1.19 14.56
C THR A 160 -2.98 -0.10 13.71
N CYS A 161 -1.71 -0.26 13.37
CA CYS A 161 -0.95 0.65 12.52
C CYS A 161 -0.69 0.01 11.16
N VAL A 162 -1.22 0.62 10.11
CA VAL A 162 -0.92 0.21 8.74
C VAL A 162 0.14 1.14 8.18
N HIS A 163 1.22 0.55 7.68
CA HIS A 163 2.31 1.31 7.09
C HIS A 163 2.14 1.30 5.58
N ILE A 164 2.06 2.50 5.00
CA ILE A 164 2.00 2.74 3.57
C ILE A 164 3.26 3.51 3.22
N THR A 165 4.08 2.97 2.33
CA THR A 165 5.29 3.65 1.85
C THR A 165 5.21 3.79 0.35
N ALA A 166 5.29 5.01 -0.15
CA ALA A 166 5.57 5.24 -1.56
C ALA A 166 7.09 5.20 -1.75
N ILE A 167 7.57 4.31 -2.62
CA ILE A 167 8.99 4.00 -2.83
C ILE A 167 9.46 4.57 -4.17
#